data_AF-A5ZXQ4-F1
#
_entry.id   AF-A5ZXQ4-F1
#
_cell.length_a   1.000
_cell.length_b   1.000
_cell.length_c   1.000
_cell.angle_alpha   90.00
_cell.angle_beta   90.00
_cell.angle_gamma   90.00
#
_symmetry.space_group_name_H-M   'P 1'
#
loop_
_entity.id
_entity.type
_entity.pdbx_description
1 polymer ?
#
loop_
_entity_poly.entity_id
_entity_poly.type
_entity_poly.pdbx_seq_one_letter_code
_entity_poly.pdbx_strand_id
1 'polypeptide(L)'
;MTNESSKGQNTSAEETLRQRSFIELAQALTAQKSNTLGRPLTYCLTTFGCQMNEKQSEAVAGIMDEIGYHRQDNEEADVVIYNTCTVRENANLKVYGRLGHLHSLKDHNPDMKIISFWMYDAGTACSR
;
A
#
# COMPACT_ATOMS: atom_id res chain seq x y z
N MET A 1 -44.25 16.38 -0.28
CA MET A 1 -43.13 16.83 -1.14
C MET A 1 -42.31 17.76 -0.26
N THR A 2 -41.09 17.47 0.19
CA THR A 2 -40.05 16.52 -0.19
C THR A 2 -39.41 15.97 1.08
N ASN A 3 -39.15 14.66 1.11
CA ASN A 3 -38.49 13.99 2.21
C ASN A 3 -36.98 14.27 2.07
N GLU A 4 -36.50 15.33 2.74
CA GLU A 4 -35.09 15.64 2.81
C GLU A 4 -34.41 14.83 3.92
N SER A 5 -33.24 14.31 3.57
CA SER A 5 -32.18 13.91 4.51
C SER A 5 -32.32 12.56 5.22
N SER A 6 -32.44 11.48 4.45
CA SER A 6 -31.83 10.19 4.78
C SER A 6 -30.33 10.18 4.41
N LYS A 7 -29.54 11.04 5.05
CA LYS A 7 -28.08 11.07 4.88
C LYS A 7 -27.39 11.19 6.23
N GLY A 8 -27.58 10.17 7.05
CA GLY A 8 -26.90 10.03 8.32
C GLY A 8 -26.98 8.58 8.75
N GLN A 9 -25.81 7.96 8.95
CA GLN A 9 -25.63 6.65 9.59
C GLN A 9 -25.84 5.42 8.69
N ASN A 10 -24.98 5.23 7.68
CA ASN A 10 -24.50 3.87 7.40
C ASN A 10 -23.43 3.57 8.46
N THR A 11 -23.54 2.42 9.10
CA THR A 11 -22.92 2.14 10.40
C THR A 11 -21.47 1.68 10.25
N SER A 12 -20.60 2.05 11.21
CA SER A 12 -19.20 1.58 11.29
C SER A 12 -19.06 0.06 11.16
N ALA A 13 -20.09 -0.71 11.54
CA ALA A 13 -20.15 -2.16 11.38
C ALA A 13 -20.28 -2.59 9.90
N GLU A 14 -21.11 -1.93 9.10
CA GLU A 14 -21.25 -2.23 7.66
C GLU A 14 -19.96 -1.91 6.91
N GLU A 15 -19.29 -0.81 7.26
CA GLU A 15 -17.99 -0.46 6.70
C GLU A 15 -16.91 -1.49 7.08
N THR A 16 -16.91 -1.95 8.33
CA THR A 16 -16.00 -3.01 8.80
C THR A 16 -16.24 -4.32 8.05
N LEU A 17 -17.50 -4.72 7.85
CA LEU A 17 -17.84 -5.91 7.08
C LEU A 17 -17.36 -5.80 5.64
N ARG A 18 -17.58 -4.64 5.01
CA ARG A 18 -17.10 -4.37 3.66
C ARG A 18 -15.57 -4.49 3.56
N GLN A 19 -14.83 -3.91 4.51
CA GLN A 19 -13.37 -4.02 4.55
C GLN A 19 -12.93 -5.48 4.66
N ARG A 20 -13.54 -6.28 5.55
CA ARG A 20 -13.24 -7.71 5.70
C ARG A 20 -13.51 -8.50 4.42
N SER A 21 -14.63 -8.25 3.74
CA SER A 21 -14.93 -8.92 2.47
C SER A 21 -13.89 -8.64 1.39
N PHE A 22 -13.30 -7.44 1.37
CA PHE A 22 -12.20 -7.15 0.45
C PHE A 22 -10.91 -7.88 0.82
N ILE A 23 -10.60 -8.00 2.10
CA ILE A 23 -9.43 -8.77 2.55
C ILE A 23 -9.58 -10.24 2.18
N GLU A 24 -10.74 -10.85 2.44
CA GLU A 24 -11.03 -12.25 2.06
C GLU A 24 -10.88 -12.48 0.55
N LEU A 25 -11.41 -11.55 -0.26
CA LEU A 25 -11.25 -11.61 -1.71
C LEU A 25 -9.77 -11.50 -2.12
N ALA A 26 -9.02 -10.57 -1.51
CA ALA A 26 -7.61 -10.38 -1.78
C ALA A 26 -6.76 -11.60 -1.37
N GLN A 27 -7.09 -12.25 -0.26
CA GLN A 27 -6.49 -13.52 0.17
C GLN A 27 -6.70 -14.61 -0.88
N ALA A 28 -7.94 -14.79 -1.34
CA ALA A 28 -8.27 -15.81 -2.34
C ALA A 28 -7.52 -15.57 -3.67
N LEU A 29 -7.46 -14.32 -4.14
CA LEU A 29 -6.74 -13.96 -5.36
C LEU A 29 -5.23 -14.15 -5.21
N THR A 30 -4.68 -13.80 -4.04
CA THR A 30 -3.25 -13.98 -3.72
C THR A 30 -2.87 -15.46 -3.70
N ALA A 31 -3.69 -16.30 -3.04
CA ALA A 31 -3.49 -17.74 -3.01
C ALA A 31 -3.55 -18.37 -4.42
N GLN A 32 -4.52 -17.98 -5.24
CA GLN A 32 -4.61 -18.45 -6.62
C GLN A 32 -3.36 -18.08 -7.44
N LYS A 33 -2.89 -16.83 -7.32
CA LYS A 33 -1.71 -16.37 -8.05
C LYS A 33 -0.43 -17.05 -7.56
N SER A 34 -0.27 -17.21 -6.24
CA SER A 34 0.83 -17.96 -5.62
C SER A 34 0.89 -19.40 -6.15
N ASN A 35 -0.25 -20.10 -6.17
CA ASN A 35 -0.36 -21.46 -6.71
C ASN A 35 -0.01 -21.54 -8.20
N THR A 36 -0.42 -20.54 -8.99
CA THR A 36 -0.13 -20.47 -10.43
C THR A 36 1.36 -20.28 -10.70
N LEU A 37 2.04 -19.47 -9.88
CA LEU A 37 3.48 -19.21 -10.01
C LEU A 37 4.34 -20.29 -9.34
N GLY A 38 3.76 -21.14 -8.50
CA GLY A 38 4.49 -22.17 -7.74
C GLY A 38 5.42 -21.61 -6.66
N ARG A 39 5.25 -20.34 -6.27
CA ARG A 39 6.03 -19.67 -5.22
C ARG A 39 5.19 -18.62 -4.48
N PRO A 40 5.54 -18.27 -3.23
CA PRO A 40 4.89 -17.18 -2.52
C PRO A 40 5.04 -15.84 -3.26
N LEU A 41 4.02 -14.98 -3.13
CA LEU A 41 4.11 -13.59 -3.59
C LEU A 41 4.86 -12.75 -2.57
N THR A 42 5.64 -11.80 -3.07
CA THR A 42 6.52 -10.96 -2.25
C THR A 42 6.17 -9.49 -2.36
N TYR A 43 6.39 -8.74 -1.27
CA TYR A 43 6.28 -7.29 -1.29
C TYR A 43 7.49 -6.62 -0.64
N CYS A 44 7.84 -5.44 -1.15
CA CYS A 44 8.79 -4.54 -0.54
C CYS A 44 8.07 -3.24 -0.18
N LEU A 45 8.26 -2.78 1.06
CA LEU A 45 7.71 -1.50 1.53
C LEU A 45 8.86 -0.63 2.02
N THR A 46 9.08 0.49 1.32
CA THR A 46 10.04 1.51 1.73
C THR A 46 9.30 2.79 2.12
N THR A 47 9.70 3.33 3.26
CA THR A 47 9.14 4.55 3.83
C THR A 47 10.15 5.70 3.71
N PHE A 48 9.68 6.84 3.19
CA PHE A 48 10.44 8.08 3.10
C PHE A 48 9.66 9.20 3.76
N GLY A 49 9.95 9.50 5.03
CA GLY A 49 9.17 10.51 5.74
C GLY A 49 9.51 10.63 7.21
N CYS A 50 8.47 10.76 8.04
CA CYS A 50 8.58 10.84 9.50
C CYS A 50 7.93 9.64 10.19
N GLN A 51 7.92 9.69 11.52
CA GLN A 51 7.27 8.71 12.40
C GLN A 51 5.81 8.41 12.04
N MET A 52 5.07 9.40 11.50
CA MET A 52 3.71 9.16 11.01
C MET A 52 3.69 8.19 9.81
N ASN A 53 4.60 8.37 8.85
CA ASN A 53 4.72 7.46 7.72
C ASN A 53 5.15 6.06 8.18
N GLU A 54 6.00 5.94 9.20
CA GLU A 54 6.41 4.65 9.78
C GLU A 54 5.20 3.89 10.35
N LYS A 55 4.41 4.55 11.21
CA LYS A 55 3.18 3.98 11.77
C LYS A 55 2.18 3.53 10.69
N GLN A 56 2.04 4.31 9.63
CA GLN A 56 1.18 3.91 8.50
C GLN A 56 1.74 2.73 7.73
N SER A 57 3.06 2.67 7.61
CA SER A 57 3.74 1.56 6.93
C SER A 57 3.54 0.26 7.70
N GLU A 58 3.44 0.30 9.04
CA GLU A 58 3.05 -0.86 9.85
C GLU A 58 1.63 -1.35 9.51
N ALA A 59 0.67 -0.43 9.36
CA ALA A 59 -0.69 -0.80 8.97
C ALA A 59 -0.74 -1.41 7.55
N VAL A 60 -0.01 -0.83 6.60
CA VAL A 60 0.11 -1.38 5.23
C VAL A 60 0.77 -2.76 5.25
N ALA A 61 1.85 -2.92 6.01
CA ALA A 61 2.54 -4.21 6.17
C ALA A 61 1.59 -5.27 6.74
N GLY A 62 0.84 -4.94 7.79
CA GLY A 62 -0.15 -5.85 8.37
C GLY A 62 -1.21 -6.31 7.38
N ILE A 63 -1.72 -5.41 6.54
CA ILE A 63 -2.67 -5.77 5.47
C ILE A 63 -2.01 -6.69 4.44
N MET A 64 -0.80 -6.38 3.99
CA MET A 64 -0.06 -7.19 3.01
C MET A 64 0.20 -8.61 3.53
N ASP A 65 0.59 -8.72 4.79
CA ASP A 65 0.81 -10.00 5.46
C ASP A 65 -0.51 -10.77 5.60
N GLU A 66 -1.60 -10.08 5.98
CA GLU A 66 -2.93 -10.68 6.11
C GLU A 66 -3.47 -11.22 4.78
N ILE A 67 -3.20 -10.56 3.65
CA ILE A 67 -3.61 -11.05 2.32
C ILE A 67 -2.68 -12.14 1.75
N GLY A 68 -1.59 -12.49 2.44
CA GLY A 68 -0.71 -13.60 2.08
C GLY A 68 0.51 -13.25 1.25
N TYR A 69 0.92 -11.97 1.22
CA TYR A 69 2.23 -11.60 0.67
C TYR A 69 3.32 -11.75 1.74
N HIS A 70 4.55 -12.00 1.29
CA HIS A 70 5.72 -12.10 2.15
C HIS A 70 6.62 -10.88 1.99
N ARG A 71 7.00 -10.27 3.10
CA ARG A 71 7.90 -9.11 3.07
C ARG A 71 9.30 -9.52 2.63
N GLN A 72 9.91 -8.68 1.81
CA GLN A 72 11.34 -8.71 1.51
C GLN A 72 11.92 -7.29 1.47
N ASP A 73 13.24 -7.20 1.66
CA ASP A 73 13.93 -5.91 1.79
C ASP A 73 14.35 -5.28 0.46
N ASN A 74 14.44 -6.09 -0.60
CA ASN A 74 14.87 -5.63 -1.92
C ASN A 74 13.67 -5.30 -2.84
N GLU A 75 13.94 -4.49 -3.85
CA GLU A 75 12.96 -3.97 -4.79
C GLU A 75 12.59 -4.97 -5.91
N GLU A 76 13.14 -6.18 -5.89
CA GLU A 76 12.83 -7.27 -6.85
C GLU A 76 11.53 -8.01 -6.48
N ALA A 77 10.61 -7.33 -5.78
CA ALA A 77 9.37 -7.90 -5.27
C ALA A 77 8.26 -7.93 -6.33
N ASP A 78 7.24 -8.75 -6.12
CA ASP A 78 6.03 -8.71 -6.95
C ASP A 78 5.28 -7.39 -6.79
N VAL A 79 5.36 -6.80 -5.59
CA VAL A 79 4.77 -5.49 -5.27
C VAL A 79 5.80 -4.63 -4.55
N VAL A 80 6.14 -3.47 -5.11
CA VAL A 80 6.97 -2.46 -4.45
C VAL A 80 6.11 -1.27 -4.05
N ILE A 81 6.18 -0.90 -2.77
CA ILE A 81 5.38 0.16 -2.17
C ILE A 81 6.31 1.25 -1.63
N TYR A 82 6.11 2.48 -2.08
CA TYR A 82 6.74 3.67 -1.52
C TYR A 82 5.72 4.52 -0.77
N ASN A 83 5.93 4.66 0.54
CA ASN A 83 5.19 5.60 1.37
C ASN A 83 6.03 6.88 1.55
N THR A 84 5.60 7.99 0.96
CA THR A 84 6.37 9.25 0.97
C THR A 84 5.64 10.37 1.69
N CYS A 85 6.42 11.28 2.26
CA CYS A 85 5.94 12.53 2.83
C CYS A 85 5.94 13.64 1.77
N THR A 86 4.76 14.17 1.43
CA THR A 86 4.62 15.18 0.37
C THR A 86 5.36 16.49 0.67
N VAL A 87 5.56 16.82 1.95
CA VAL A 87 6.13 18.12 2.36
C VAL A 87 7.66 18.15 2.40
N ARG A 88 8.35 17.02 2.21
CA ARG A 88 9.82 16.97 2.16
C ARG A 88 10.29 16.72 0.74
N GLU A 89 10.73 17.76 0.06
CA GLU A 89 11.20 17.73 -1.34
C GLU A 89 12.31 16.67 -1.57
N ASN A 90 13.19 16.47 -0.60
CA ASN A 90 14.23 15.44 -0.63
C ASN A 90 13.70 14.00 -0.58
N ALA A 91 12.51 13.74 -0.02
CA ALA A 91 11.91 12.40 -0.03
C ALA A 91 11.44 12.04 -1.44
N ASN A 92 10.90 13.01 -2.15
CA ASN A 92 10.35 12.82 -3.50
C ASN A 92 11.46 12.57 -4.52
N LEU A 93 12.56 13.32 -4.44
CA LEU A 93 13.73 13.11 -5.29
C LEU A 93 14.31 11.68 -5.18
N LYS A 94 14.31 11.10 -3.97
CA LYS A 94 14.75 9.70 -3.75
C LYS A 94 13.85 8.71 -4.47
N VAL A 95 12.54 8.92 -4.45
CA VAL A 95 11.58 8.05 -5.14
C VAL A 95 11.74 8.16 -6.65
N TYR A 96 11.89 9.36 -7.19
CA TYR A 96 12.12 9.54 -8.63
C TYR A 96 13.39 8.83 -9.11
N GLY A 97 14.49 8.89 -8.35
CA GLY A 97 15.71 8.14 -8.65
C GLY A 97 15.50 6.63 -8.66
N ARG A 98 14.69 6.11 -7.73
CA ARG A 98 14.35 4.68 -7.65
C ARG A 98 13.38 4.23 -8.72
N LEU A 99 12.41 5.06 -9.13
CA LEU A 99 11.49 4.74 -10.21
C LEU A 99 12.21 4.41 -11.52
N GLY A 100 13.34 5.08 -11.81
CA GLY A 100 14.19 4.74 -12.96
C GLY A 100 14.78 3.32 -12.87
N HIS A 101 15.23 2.92 -11.68
CA HIS A 101 15.71 1.54 -11.43
C HIS A 101 14.56 0.53 -11.54
N LEU A 102 13.40 0.84 -10.99
CA LEU A 102 12.23 -0.04 -11.04
C LEU A 102 11.72 -0.28 -12.46
N HIS A 103 11.90 0.67 -13.39
CA HIS A 103 11.57 0.45 -14.79
C HIS A 103 12.32 -0.76 -15.34
N SER A 104 13.63 -0.82 -15.09
CA SER A 104 14.46 -1.96 -15.51
C SER A 104 14.01 -3.27 -14.87
N LEU A 105 13.57 -3.27 -13.61
CA LEU A 105 13.06 -4.47 -12.96
C LEU A 105 11.72 -4.92 -13.57
N LYS A 106 10.84 -3.98 -13.89
CA LYS A 106 9.55 -4.26 -14.53
C LYS A 106 9.70 -4.81 -15.95
N ASP A 107 10.76 -4.43 -16.66
CA ASP A 107 11.07 -5.02 -17.97
C ASP A 107 11.37 -6.53 -17.87
N HIS A 108 11.93 -6.98 -16.73
CA HIS A 108 12.20 -8.39 -16.45
C HIS A 108 11.01 -9.10 -15.77
N ASN A 109 10.15 -8.35 -15.08
CA ASN A 109 8.93 -8.84 -14.45
C ASN A 109 7.72 -7.93 -14.80
N PRO A 110 7.06 -8.15 -15.95
CA PRO A 110 5.95 -7.29 -16.40
C PRO A 110 4.74 -7.26 -15.45
N ASP A 111 4.58 -8.30 -14.63
CA ASP A 111 3.50 -8.43 -13.67
C ASP A 111 3.76 -7.67 -12.36
N MET A 112 4.98 -7.17 -12.16
CA MET A 112 5.36 -6.35 -11.03
C MET A 112 4.45 -5.12 -10.88
N LYS A 113 3.99 -4.86 -9.66
CA LYS A 113 3.21 -3.68 -9.32
C LYS A 113 4.07 -2.70 -8.53
N ILE A 114 4.00 -1.43 -8.94
CA ILE A 114 4.69 -0.34 -8.27
C ILE A 114 3.60 0.59 -7.76
N ILE A 115 3.56 0.79 -6.45
CA ILE A 115 2.58 1.62 -5.77
C ILE A 115 3.35 2.72 -5.04
N SER A 116 3.03 3.98 -5.34
CA SER A 116 3.52 5.11 -4.56
C SER A 116 2.33 5.91 -4.08
N PHE A 117 2.24 6.12 -2.77
CA PHE A 117 1.24 7.01 -2.22
C PHE A 117 1.92 8.11 -1.40
N TRP A 118 1.35 9.29 -1.56
CA TRP A 118 1.86 10.55 -1.05
C TRP A 118 0.96 10.98 0.07
N MET A 119 1.44 10.86 1.30
CA MET A 119 0.66 11.35 2.41
C MET A 119 0.85 12.87 2.54
N TYR A 120 -0.25 13.60 2.32
CA TYR A 120 -0.36 14.99 2.73
C TYR A 120 -0.84 15.03 4.17
N ASP A 121 0.00 15.53 5.08
CA ASP A 121 -0.42 15.83 6.44
C ASP A 121 -1.02 17.24 6.46
N ALA A 122 -2.35 17.33 6.61
CA ALA A 122 -3.08 18.60 6.61
C ALA A 122 -3.12 19.29 7.99
N GLY A 123 -2.44 18.75 9.01
CA GLY A 123 -2.50 19.38 10.33
C GLY A 123 -1.58 18.77 11.37
N THR A 124 -0.59 19.59 11.76
CA THR A 124 0.24 19.45 12.97
C THR A 124 1.48 18.56 12.82
N ALA A 125 2.59 19.24 12.52
CA ALA A 125 3.94 18.87 12.92
C ALA A 125 4.37 17.43 12.59
N CYS A 126 4.86 17.26 11.36
CA CYS A 126 5.99 16.38 11.05
C CYS A 126 7.23 16.88 11.83
N SER A 127 7.20 16.82 13.17
CA SER A 127 8.33 17.16 14.04
C SER A 127 9.43 16.12 13.84
N ARG A 128 10.66 16.62 13.78
CA ARG A 128 11.90 15.88 13.51
C ARG A 128 12.00 14.57 14.28
#